data_AF-A0A813K8T2-F1
#
_entry.id   AF-A0A813K8T2-F1
#
_cell.length_a   1.000
_cell.length_b   1.000
_cell.length_c   1.000
_cell.angle_alpha   90.00
_cell.angle_beta   90.00
_cell.angle_gamma   90.00
#
_symmetry.space_group_name_H-M   'P 1'
#
loop_
_entity.id
_entity.type
_entity.pdbx_description
1 polymer ?
#
loop_
_entity_poly.entity_id
_entity_poly.type
_entity_poly.pdbx_seq_one_letter_code
_entity_poly.pdbx_strand_id
1 'polypeptide(L)'
;MPLEAHLAQAGLLKKVVDAMKDLCKDVNFDCTEKGIQVQSMDSSHVALVSLMLRESCFAEFKCDRPGSLGMNVDSLSKIFKMCGPNDALKIRWQNEADTVNFQCESGEDRISDFDLKLMQIESEHMEIPEQHYKVSDRMPSSEFQKICRDLKEFGETIQLSASKDGLKFSVQGDIGAGNVLLKPREGENPGEKVTLTVQEPVTATFALRYLVNFAKAAPLCSTVELGLGPDAPLMVKYDLDVAENGHMQFYLAPKIDE
;
A
#
# COMPACT_ATOMS: atom_id res chain seq x y z
N MET A 1 -19.82 22.18 -3.24
CA MET A 1 -19.45 22.12 -1.81
C MET A 1 -18.33 21.11 -1.67
N PRO A 2 -17.40 21.37 -0.75
CA PRO A 2 -16.05 20.85 -0.83
C PRO A 2 -15.89 19.44 -0.26
N LEU A 3 -14.79 18.79 -0.66
CA LEU A 3 -14.16 17.78 0.16
C LEU A 3 -13.59 18.47 1.41
N GLU A 4 -13.92 17.94 2.58
CA GLU A 4 -13.30 18.28 3.85
C GLU A 4 -13.02 16.99 4.60
N ALA A 5 -11.74 16.68 4.78
CA ALA A 5 -11.30 15.44 5.41
C ALA A 5 -10.26 15.76 6.49
N HIS A 6 -10.51 15.31 7.72
CA HIS A 6 -9.69 15.59 8.88
C HIS A 6 -9.10 14.30 9.44
N LEU A 7 -7.79 14.15 9.33
CA LEU A 7 -7.02 13.06 9.94
C LEU A 7 -6.48 13.52 11.28
N ALA A 8 -6.71 12.72 12.33
CA ALA A 8 -6.12 12.97 13.65
C ALA A 8 -4.58 12.89 13.63
N GLN A 9 -4.00 12.10 12.71
CA GLN A 9 -2.56 11.94 12.57
C GLN A 9 -2.14 11.96 11.09
N ALA A 10 -1.43 13.02 10.70
CA ALA A 10 -0.83 13.22 9.38
C ALA A 10 0.16 12.09 9.01
N GLY A 11 0.74 11.45 10.03
CA GLY A 11 1.68 10.34 9.87
C GLY A 11 1.12 9.18 9.05
N LEU A 12 -0.21 8.94 9.06
CA LEU A 12 -0.83 7.91 8.25
C LEU A 12 -0.67 8.20 6.75
N LEU A 13 -1.08 9.38 6.31
CA LEU A 13 -1.05 9.76 4.90
C LEU A 13 0.39 9.87 4.38
N LYS A 14 1.32 10.29 5.24
CA LYS A 14 2.75 10.27 4.96
C LYS A 14 3.25 8.86 4.65
N LYS A 15 2.92 7.87 5.50
CA LYS A 15 3.31 6.46 5.30
C LYS A 15 2.70 5.90 4.01
N VAL A 16 1.45 6.22 3.72
CA VAL A 16 0.75 5.83 2.49
C VAL A 16 1.46 6.38 1.25
N VAL A 17 1.79 7.68 1.25
CA VAL A 17 2.55 8.32 0.15
C VAL A 17 3.95 7.74 0.01
N ASP A 18 4.66 7.52 1.11
CA ASP A 18 6.00 6.93 1.10
C ASP A 18 6.00 5.50 0.55
N ALA A 19 4.91 4.75 0.71
CA ALA A 19 4.77 3.40 0.20
C ALA A 19 4.45 3.33 -1.31
N MET A 20 3.82 4.36 -1.90
CA MET A 20 3.47 4.37 -3.33
C MET A 20 4.41 5.19 -4.23
N LYS A 21 5.22 6.10 -3.67
CA LYS A 21 6.05 7.04 -4.47
C LYS A 21 7.02 6.38 -5.45
N ASP A 22 7.49 5.17 -5.14
CA ASP A 22 8.44 4.44 -5.98
C ASP A 22 7.74 3.57 -7.04
N LEU A 23 6.41 3.59 -7.09
CA LEU A 23 5.58 2.87 -8.05
C LEU A 23 4.91 3.83 -9.04
N CYS A 24 4.31 4.91 -8.53
CA CYS A 24 3.49 5.84 -9.31
C CYS A 24 3.92 7.29 -9.01
N LYS A 25 4.06 8.10 -10.06
CA LYS A 25 4.46 9.52 -9.94
C LYS A 25 3.28 10.45 -9.79
N ASP A 26 2.27 10.25 -10.62
CA ASP A 26 1.06 11.07 -10.68
C ASP A 26 -0.14 10.13 -10.50
N VAL A 27 -1.01 10.44 -9.55
CA VAL A 27 -2.16 9.58 -9.20
C VAL A 27 -3.40 10.41 -8.94
N ASN A 28 -4.56 9.83 -9.25
CA ASN A 28 -5.86 10.39 -8.89
C ASN A 28 -6.28 9.90 -7.52
N PHE A 29 -6.61 10.83 -6.63
CA PHE A 29 -7.32 10.55 -5.38
C PHE A 29 -8.81 10.80 -5.61
N ASP A 30 -9.55 9.74 -5.87
CA ASP A 30 -10.99 9.82 -6.10
C ASP A 30 -11.71 9.86 -4.75
N CYS A 31 -12.44 10.93 -4.54
CA CYS A 31 -13.14 11.21 -3.30
C CYS A 31 -14.62 10.96 -3.50
N THR A 32 -15.23 10.21 -2.60
CA THR A 32 -16.68 9.94 -2.56
C THR A 32 -17.16 9.99 -1.12
N GLU A 33 -18.47 9.92 -0.88
CA GLU A 33 -19.03 9.80 0.48
C GLU A 33 -18.45 8.60 1.27
N LYS A 34 -17.97 7.56 0.60
CA LYS A 34 -17.39 6.37 1.26
C LYS A 34 -15.95 6.58 1.75
N GLY A 35 -15.29 7.66 1.31
CA GLY A 35 -13.88 7.92 1.58
C GLY A 35 -13.08 8.30 0.34
N ILE A 36 -11.76 8.14 0.43
CA ILE A 36 -10.79 8.47 -0.62
C ILE A 36 -10.15 7.18 -1.13
N GLN A 37 -10.16 6.98 -2.45
CA GLN A 37 -9.53 5.84 -3.10
C GLN A 37 -8.44 6.30 -4.06
N VAL A 38 -7.42 5.46 -4.25
CA VAL A 38 -6.40 5.64 -5.30
C VAL A 38 -6.24 4.31 -6.00
N GLN A 39 -6.25 4.34 -7.33
CA GLN A 39 -5.88 3.20 -8.14
C GLN A 39 -4.92 3.66 -9.24
N SER A 40 -3.77 2.99 -9.35
CA SER A 40 -2.77 3.34 -10.36
C SER A 40 -1.89 2.15 -10.70
N MET A 41 -1.47 2.07 -11.97
CA MET A 41 -0.44 1.13 -12.42
C MET A 41 0.94 1.78 -12.38
N ASP A 42 1.97 0.95 -12.24
CA ASP A 42 3.33 1.39 -12.48
C ASP A 42 3.58 1.63 -13.98
N SER A 43 4.68 2.30 -14.32
CA SER A 43 5.03 2.63 -15.71
C SER A 43 5.24 1.42 -16.62
N SER A 44 5.44 0.22 -16.06
CA SER A 44 5.56 -1.01 -16.85
C SER A 44 4.26 -1.82 -16.96
N HIS A 45 3.18 -1.38 -16.31
CA HIS A 45 1.89 -2.09 -16.27
C HIS A 45 1.98 -3.52 -15.72
N VAL A 46 2.91 -3.77 -14.79
CA VAL A 46 3.13 -5.08 -14.15
C VAL A 46 2.67 -5.07 -12.69
N ALA A 47 2.66 -3.90 -12.06
CA ALA A 47 2.21 -3.69 -10.70
C ALA A 47 1.06 -2.68 -10.62
N LEU A 48 0.08 -2.95 -9.76
CA LEU A 48 -1.02 -2.05 -9.44
C LEU A 48 -1.01 -1.72 -7.95
N VAL A 49 -1.22 -0.44 -7.62
CA VAL A 49 -1.53 0.02 -6.27
C VAL A 49 -3.02 0.34 -6.17
N SER A 50 -3.65 -0.13 -5.09
CA SER A 50 -5.03 0.15 -4.72
C SER A 50 -5.06 0.60 -3.27
N LEU A 51 -5.46 1.84 -3.03
CA LEU A 51 -5.63 2.41 -1.70
C LEU A 51 -7.12 2.67 -1.47
N MET A 52 -7.58 2.33 -0.28
CA MET A 52 -8.87 2.76 0.24
C MET A 52 -8.68 3.36 1.63
N LEU A 53 -9.00 4.64 1.77
CA LEU A 53 -9.16 5.36 3.03
C LEU A 53 -10.66 5.55 3.24
N ARG A 54 -11.28 4.73 4.09
CA ARG A 54 -12.72 4.84 4.38
C ARG A 54 -13.01 6.07 5.23
N GLU A 55 -14.25 6.55 5.25
CA GLU A 55 -14.67 7.68 6.10
C GLU A 55 -14.29 7.51 7.58
N SER A 56 -14.32 6.27 8.10
CA SER A 56 -13.93 5.87 9.45
C SER A 56 -12.46 6.14 9.79
N CYS A 57 -11.61 6.28 8.77
CA CYS A 57 -10.21 6.65 8.92
C CYS A 57 -10.03 8.11 9.37
N PHE A 58 -11.06 8.94 9.21
CA PHE A 58 -11.03 10.37 9.46
C PHE A 58 -11.81 10.70 10.74
N ALA A 59 -11.33 11.69 11.50
CA ALA A 59 -12.07 12.24 12.63
C ALA A 59 -13.33 12.98 12.14
N GLU A 60 -13.22 13.66 11.00
CA GLU A 60 -14.33 14.29 10.29
C GLU A 60 -14.14 14.06 8.80
N PHE A 61 -15.19 13.65 8.10
CA PHE A 61 -15.17 13.45 6.67
C PHE A 61 -16.45 13.94 6.03
N LYS A 62 -16.31 14.77 5.00
CA LYS A 62 -17.42 15.27 4.20
C LYS A 62 -17.02 15.32 2.73
N CYS A 63 -17.78 14.64 1.89
CA CYS A 63 -17.61 14.64 0.45
C CYS A 63 -18.99 14.66 -0.23
N ASP A 64 -19.55 15.86 -0.42
CA ASP A 64 -20.92 16.02 -0.92
C ASP A 64 -21.08 15.62 -2.40
N ARG A 65 -19.99 15.61 -3.17
CA ARG A 65 -19.99 15.23 -4.58
C ARG A 65 -18.73 14.46 -4.91
N PRO A 66 -18.84 13.38 -5.71
CA PRO A 66 -17.67 12.69 -6.23
C PRO A 66 -16.75 13.65 -6.98
N GLY A 67 -15.44 13.54 -6.74
CA GLY A 67 -14.43 14.35 -7.42
C GLY A 67 -13.08 13.65 -7.41
N SER A 68 -12.22 13.99 -8.37
CA SER A 68 -10.90 13.38 -8.53
C SER A 68 -9.82 14.44 -8.38
N LEU A 69 -8.87 14.18 -7.48
CA LEU A 69 -7.73 15.06 -7.21
C LEU A 69 -6.46 14.45 -7.82
N GLY A 70 -6.14 14.85 -9.05
CA GLY A 70 -4.89 14.45 -9.69
C GLY A 70 -3.70 15.17 -9.07
N MET A 71 -2.79 14.40 -8.45
CA MET A 71 -1.68 14.94 -7.68
C MET A 71 -0.37 14.20 -7.96
N ASN A 72 0.72 14.96 -7.93
CA ASN A 72 2.06 14.41 -7.99
C ASN A 72 2.51 13.90 -6.61
N VAL A 73 2.85 12.62 -6.51
CA VAL A 73 3.18 11.90 -5.28
C VAL A 73 4.47 12.44 -4.63
N ASP A 74 5.46 12.86 -5.43
CA ASP A 74 6.69 13.47 -4.90
C ASP A 74 6.40 14.82 -4.21
N SER A 75 5.45 15.58 -4.76
CA SER A 75 5.01 16.85 -4.18
C SER A 75 4.24 16.64 -2.88
N LEU A 76 3.36 15.62 -2.83
CA LEU A 76 2.71 15.18 -1.59
C LEU A 76 3.74 14.75 -0.54
N SER A 77 4.78 13.98 -0.93
CA SER A 77 5.84 13.55 -0.01
C SER A 77 6.58 14.75 0.59
N LYS A 78 6.83 15.81 -0.19
CA LYS A 78 7.44 17.06 0.31
C LYS A 78 6.55 17.77 1.33
N ILE A 79 5.24 17.87 1.07
CA ILE A 79 4.27 18.48 1.99
C ILE A 79 4.22 17.69 3.30
N PHE A 80 4.04 16.37 3.25
CA PHE A 80 3.92 15.54 4.45
C PHE A 80 5.23 15.35 5.22
N LYS A 81 6.39 15.66 4.62
CA LYS A 81 7.66 15.77 5.38
C LYS A 81 7.68 16.95 6.33
N MET A 82 6.93 18.02 6.04
CA MET A 82 6.83 19.21 6.89
C MET A 82 5.80 19.04 8.01
N CYS A 83 4.97 18.00 7.94
CA CYS A 83 4.02 17.60 8.97
C CYS A 83 4.71 16.70 10.00
N GLY A 84 4.53 16.99 11.28
CA GLY A 84 4.90 16.10 12.38
C GLY A 84 4.09 14.80 12.32
N PRO A 85 4.61 13.67 12.87
CA PRO A 85 3.92 12.39 12.83
C PRO A 85 2.58 12.37 13.57
N ASN A 86 2.45 13.20 14.62
CA ASN A 86 1.27 13.29 15.47
C ASN A 86 0.43 14.54 15.19
N ASP A 87 0.78 15.31 14.15
CA ASP A 87 0.04 16.52 13.79
C ASP A 87 -1.31 16.13 13.18
N ALA A 88 -2.34 16.95 13.41
CA ALA A 88 -3.59 16.79 12.70
C ALA A 88 -3.46 17.33 11.27
N LEU A 89 -4.13 16.69 10.31
CA LEU A 89 -4.11 17.08 8.91
C LEU A 89 -5.52 17.26 8.38
N LYS A 90 -5.82 18.45 7.88
CA LYS A 90 -7.07 18.77 7.17
C LYS A 90 -6.79 18.89 5.68
N ILE A 91 -7.60 18.21 4.88
CA ILE A 91 -7.59 18.27 3.42
C ILE A 91 -8.85 18.99 2.99
N ARG A 92 -8.70 20.07 2.22
CA ARG A 92 -9.81 20.90 1.76
C ARG A 92 -9.72 21.13 0.25
N TRP A 93 -10.79 20.83 -0.45
CA TRP A 93 -10.91 21.14 -1.88
C TRP A 93 -12.29 21.66 -2.19
N GLN A 94 -12.38 22.92 -2.65
CA GLN A 94 -13.66 23.61 -2.84
C GLN A 94 -13.85 24.06 -4.29
N ASN A 95 -15.12 24.12 -4.72
CA ASN A 95 -15.55 24.77 -5.96
C ASN A 95 -14.80 24.34 -7.23
N GLU A 96 -14.40 23.06 -7.32
CA GLU A 96 -13.61 22.55 -8.44
C GLU A 96 -12.33 23.37 -8.69
N ALA A 97 -11.72 23.87 -7.60
CA ALA A 97 -10.50 24.65 -7.67
C ALA A 97 -9.36 23.85 -8.31
N ASP A 98 -8.42 24.57 -8.91
CA ASP A 98 -7.18 24.04 -9.48
C ASP A 98 -6.13 23.70 -8.40
N THR A 99 -6.44 23.94 -7.12
CA THR A 99 -5.60 23.61 -5.98
C THR A 99 -6.36 22.87 -4.90
N VAL A 100 -5.66 21.96 -4.22
CA VAL A 100 -6.10 21.35 -2.96
C VAL A 100 -5.26 21.91 -1.81
N ASN A 101 -5.92 22.21 -0.69
CA ASN A 101 -5.28 22.73 0.50
C ASN A 101 -5.02 21.61 1.51
N PHE A 102 -3.81 21.58 2.06
CA PHE A 102 -3.39 20.75 3.18
C PHE A 102 -3.04 21.65 4.36
N GLN A 103 -3.83 21.56 5.44
CA GLN A 103 -3.59 22.31 6.67
C GLN A 103 -3.12 21.35 7.76
N CYS A 104 -1.89 21.53 8.21
CA CYS A 104 -1.25 20.74 9.26
C CYS A 104 -1.27 21.52 10.58
N GLU A 105 -1.80 20.93 11.64
CA GLU A 105 -1.93 21.54 12.96
C GLU A 105 -1.05 20.78 13.97
N SER A 106 -0.01 21.45 14.49
CA SER A 106 0.93 20.90 15.47
C SER A 106 0.61 21.49 16.85
N GLY A 107 -0.27 20.83 17.61
CA GLY A 107 -0.79 21.38 18.88
C GLY A 107 -1.65 22.62 18.65
N GLU A 108 -1.74 23.50 19.66
CA GLU A 108 -2.57 24.70 19.59
C GLU A 108 -1.86 25.91 18.95
N ASP A 109 -0.53 25.90 18.91
CA ASP A 109 0.27 27.10 18.62
C ASP A 109 0.73 27.21 17.16
N ARG A 110 0.62 26.15 16.36
CA ARG A 110 1.18 26.10 15.01
C ARG A 110 0.22 25.49 14.00
N ILE A 111 -0.14 26.31 13.01
CA ILE A 111 -0.87 25.90 11.81
C ILE A 111 0.03 26.15 10.60
N SER A 112 0.19 25.13 9.74
CA SER A 112 0.93 25.22 8.48
C SER A 112 -0.01 24.90 7.32
N ASP A 113 -0.24 25.86 6.43
CA ASP A 113 -1.11 25.73 5.26
C ASP A 113 -0.28 25.56 3.98
N PHE A 114 -0.65 24.58 3.15
CA PHE A 114 0.00 24.27 1.88
C PHE A 114 -1.04 24.10 0.78
N ASP A 115 -0.92 24.89 -0.29
CA ASP A 115 -1.74 24.72 -1.48
C ASP A 115 -0.97 23.97 -2.56
N LEU A 116 -1.49 22.82 -2.99
CA LEU A 116 -0.92 22.01 -4.05
C LEU A 116 -1.77 22.14 -5.31
N LYS A 117 -1.11 22.46 -6.43
CA LYS A 117 -1.77 22.48 -7.74
C LYS A 117 -2.16 21.07 -8.16
N LEU A 118 -3.41 20.94 -8.57
CA LEU A 118 -3.97 19.74 -9.16
C LEU A 118 -3.59 19.67 -10.64
N MET A 119 -3.62 18.46 -11.18
CA MET A 119 -3.41 18.20 -12.59
C MET A 119 -4.47 17.24 -13.11
N GLN A 120 -4.72 17.29 -14.42
CA GLN A 120 -5.60 16.33 -15.07
C GLN A 120 -4.79 15.07 -15.37
N ILE A 121 -5.25 13.94 -14.84
CA ILE A 121 -4.65 12.64 -15.06
C ILE A 121 -5.73 11.76 -15.69
N GLU A 122 -5.46 11.31 -16.91
CA GLU A 122 -6.28 10.30 -17.55
C GLU A 122 -6.08 8.97 -16.82
N SER A 123 -7.16 8.45 -16.25
CA SER A 123 -7.17 7.21 -15.48
C SER A 123 -8.20 6.28 -16.07
N GLU A 124 -7.76 5.10 -16.50
CA GLU A 124 -8.66 3.99 -16.78
C GLU A 124 -8.93 3.28 -15.45
N HIS A 125 -10.15 3.40 -14.94
CA HIS A 125 -10.59 2.60 -13.80
C HIS A 125 -10.54 1.13 -14.19
N MET A 126 -9.68 0.37 -13.53
CA MET A 126 -9.59 -1.07 -13.72
C MET A 126 -10.43 -1.76 -12.66
N GLU A 127 -11.34 -2.62 -13.11
CA GLU A 127 -12.02 -3.54 -12.20
C GLU A 127 -10.99 -4.55 -11.69
N ILE A 128 -10.78 -4.57 -10.38
CA ILE A 128 -9.97 -5.61 -9.73
C ILE A 128 -10.90 -6.82 -9.58
N PRO A 129 -10.71 -7.90 -10.35
CA PRO A 129 -11.55 -9.07 -10.21
C PRO A 129 -11.37 -9.68 -8.82
N GLU A 130 -12.46 -10.19 -8.24
CA GLU A 130 -12.38 -10.98 -7.01
C GLU A 130 -11.51 -12.22 -7.27
N GLN A 131 -10.30 -12.20 -6.71
CA GLN A 131 -9.33 -13.29 -6.86
C GLN A 131 -9.53 -14.28 -5.72
N HIS A 132 -9.91 -15.51 -6.07
CA HIS A 132 -9.94 -16.63 -5.13
C HIS A 132 -8.53 -17.19 -4.96
N TYR A 133 -7.76 -16.57 -4.06
CA TYR A 133 -6.44 -17.06 -3.72
C TYR A 133 -6.52 -18.44 -3.09
N LYS A 134 -5.65 -19.31 -3.59
CA LYS A 134 -5.49 -20.69 -3.14
C LYS A 134 -4.65 -20.77 -1.87
N VAL A 135 -3.81 -19.77 -1.67
CA VAL A 135 -3.01 -19.57 -0.48
C VAL A 135 -3.26 -18.17 0.05
N SER A 136 -3.56 -18.08 1.33
CA SER A 136 -3.57 -16.82 2.08
C SER A 136 -2.60 -16.96 3.25
N ASP A 137 -1.58 -16.11 3.27
CA ASP A 137 -0.63 -15.99 4.39
C ASP A 137 -0.83 -14.64 5.07
N ARG A 138 -0.74 -14.63 6.40
CA ARG A 138 -0.63 -13.40 7.19
C ARG A 138 0.57 -13.53 8.12
N MET A 139 1.48 -12.57 8.04
CA MET A 139 2.72 -12.55 8.80
C MET A 139 3.05 -11.13 9.31
N PRO A 140 4.05 -10.98 10.18
CA PRO A 140 4.52 -9.65 10.57
C PRO A 140 5.07 -8.88 9.37
N SER A 141 4.63 -7.64 9.19
CA SER A 141 5.04 -6.79 8.06
C SER A 141 6.54 -6.48 8.09
N SER A 142 7.13 -6.38 9.29
CA SER A 142 8.56 -6.21 9.51
C SER A 142 9.38 -7.42 9.04
N GLU A 143 8.86 -8.63 9.25
CA GLU A 143 9.50 -9.87 8.80
C GLU A 143 9.49 -9.95 7.26
N PHE A 144 8.34 -9.70 6.64
CA PHE A 144 8.24 -9.64 5.17
C PHE A 144 9.20 -8.60 4.58
N GLN A 145 9.29 -7.41 5.19
CA GLN A 145 10.20 -6.37 4.75
C GLN A 145 11.67 -6.78 4.89
N LYS A 146 12.02 -7.43 6.00
CA LYS A 146 13.37 -7.96 6.20
C LYS A 146 13.71 -9.02 5.15
N ILE A 147 12.83 -10.00 4.92
CA ILE A 147 13.03 -11.05 3.93
C ILE A 147 13.25 -10.47 2.53
N CYS A 148 12.39 -9.55 2.09
CA CYS A 148 12.51 -8.95 0.75
C CYS A 148 13.83 -8.19 0.57
N ARG A 149 14.25 -7.44 1.59
CA ARG A 149 15.50 -6.67 1.58
C ARG A 149 16.72 -7.57 1.61
N ASP A 150 16.74 -8.57 2.47
CA ASP A 150 17.89 -9.48 2.62
C ASP A 150 18.08 -10.33 1.36
N LEU A 151 17.00 -10.87 0.79
CA LEU A 151 17.06 -11.70 -0.41
C LEU A 151 17.39 -10.92 -1.68
N LYS A 152 17.16 -9.59 -1.69
CA LYS A 152 17.49 -8.71 -2.82
C LYS A 152 19.00 -8.62 -3.05
N GLU A 153 19.81 -8.83 -2.02
CA GLU A 153 21.27 -8.91 -2.14
C GLU A 153 21.74 -10.16 -2.91
N PHE A 154 20.90 -11.20 -3.00
CA PHE A 154 21.24 -12.45 -3.70
C PHE A 154 20.79 -12.48 -5.15
N GLY A 155 19.73 -11.74 -5.53
CA GLY A 155 19.22 -11.77 -6.89
C GLY A 155 17.96 -10.93 -7.13
N GLU A 156 17.56 -10.85 -8.40
CA GLU A 156 16.47 -10.00 -8.88
C GLU A 156 15.10 -10.69 -8.93
N THR A 157 15.10 -12.02 -8.82
CA THR A 157 13.94 -12.87 -9.02
C THR A 157 13.71 -13.69 -7.77
N ILE A 158 12.49 -13.65 -7.24
CA ILE A 158 12.08 -14.40 -6.07
C ILE A 158 10.99 -15.40 -6.45
N GLN A 159 11.19 -16.65 -6.05
CA GLN A 159 10.19 -17.70 -6.13
C GLN A 159 9.52 -17.83 -4.77
N LEU A 160 8.20 -17.65 -4.73
CA LEU A 160 7.36 -17.92 -3.58
C LEU A 160 6.77 -19.32 -3.74
N SER A 161 7.01 -20.19 -2.77
CA SER A 161 6.44 -21.55 -2.76
C SER A 161 5.70 -21.78 -1.45
N ALA A 162 4.39 -21.89 -1.54
CA ALA A 162 3.51 -22.13 -0.40
C ALA A 162 3.02 -23.58 -0.39
N SER A 163 3.14 -24.23 0.75
CA SER A 163 2.65 -25.59 0.99
C SER A 163 2.19 -25.72 2.44
N LYS A 164 1.72 -26.91 2.83
CA LYS A 164 1.36 -27.20 4.23
C LYS A 164 2.53 -27.02 5.20
N ASP A 165 3.78 -27.08 4.72
CA ASP A 165 4.99 -26.94 5.55
C ASP A 165 5.33 -25.47 5.86
N GLY A 166 4.76 -24.51 5.12
CA GLY A 166 5.05 -23.08 5.24
C GLY A 166 5.13 -22.35 3.91
N LEU A 167 5.40 -21.05 4.00
CA LEU A 167 5.70 -20.18 2.86
C LEU A 167 7.21 -20.02 2.72
N LYS A 168 7.74 -20.49 1.59
CA LYS A 168 9.16 -20.42 1.26
C LYS A 168 9.44 -19.29 0.27
N PHE A 169 10.46 -18.50 0.57
CA PHE A 169 11.03 -17.44 -0.26
C PHE A 169 12.39 -17.92 -0.76
N SER A 170 12.54 -18.06 -2.08
CA SER A 170 13.75 -18.57 -2.71
C SER A 170 14.27 -17.58 -3.75
N VAL A 171 15.56 -17.27 -3.70
CA VAL A 171 16.28 -16.46 -4.70
C VAL A 171 17.51 -17.21 -5.15
N GLN A 172 17.79 -17.16 -6.46
CA GLN A 172 19.02 -17.64 -7.06
C GLN A 172 19.63 -16.49 -7.87
N GLY A 173 20.89 -16.16 -7.60
CA GLY A 173 21.65 -15.22 -8.41
C GLY A 173 23.14 -15.53 -8.40
N ASP A 174 23.95 -14.54 -8.78
CA ASP A 174 25.36 -14.75 -9.12
C ASP A 174 26.23 -15.12 -7.91
N ILE A 175 25.92 -14.55 -6.74
CA ILE A 175 26.67 -14.81 -5.51
C ILE A 175 26.26 -16.12 -4.82
N GLY A 176 25.12 -16.71 -5.22
CA GLY A 176 24.59 -17.94 -4.64
C GLY A 176 23.06 -17.96 -4.52
N ALA A 177 22.58 -18.80 -3.62
CA ALA A 177 21.15 -19.02 -3.38
C ALA A 177 20.75 -18.58 -1.95
N GLY A 178 19.63 -17.86 -1.85
CA GLY A 178 18.99 -17.48 -0.58
C GLY A 178 17.67 -18.21 -0.40
N ASN A 179 17.42 -18.76 0.78
CA ASN A 179 16.17 -19.47 1.10
C ASN A 179 15.69 -19.11 2.51
N VAL A 180 14.46 -18.65 2.63
CA VAL A 180 13.78 -18.43 3.92
C VAL A 180 12.48 -19.20 3.93
N LEU A 181 12.22 -19.99 4.98
CA LEU A 181 10.96 -20.70 5.17
C LEU A 181 10.26 -20.15 6.41
N LEU A 182 9.11 -19.51 6.21
CA LEU A 182 8.21 -19.12 7.29
C LEU A 182 7.19 -20.22 7.53
N LYS A 183 7.21 -20.76 8.75
CA LYS A 183 6.23 -21.74 9.22
C LYS A 183 5.12 -21.03 10.01
N PRO A 184 3.90 -21.58 10.01
CA PRO A 184 2.85 -21.10 10.89
C PRO A 184 3.32 -21.11 12.35
N ARG A 185 3.05 -20.03 13.06
CA ARG A 185 3.37 -19.92 14.49
C ARG A 185 2.31 -19.09 15.19
N GLU A 186 1.94 -19.52 16.38
CA GLU A 186 1.16 -18.69 17.30
C GLU A 186 2.05 -17.57 17.86
N GLY A 187 1.43 -16.46 18.23
CA GLY A 187 2.08 -15.32 18.88
C GLY A 187 1.09 -14.63 19.80
N GLU A 188 1.58 -13.95 20.83
CA GLU A 188 0.71 -13.25 21.79
C GLU A 188 0.03 -12.04 21.14
N ASN A 189 0.74 -11.39 20.20
CA ASN A 189 0.25 -10.24 19.46
C ASN A 189 0.28 -10.48 17.94
N PRO A 190 -0.53 -9.74 17.15
CA PRO A 190 -0.57 -9.88 15.69
C PRO A 190 0.80 -9.72 15.00
N GLY A 191 1.68 -8.88 15.55
CA GLY A 191 3.04 -8.66 15.04
C GLY A 191 4.02 -9.82 15.27
N GLU A 192 3.59 -10.91 15.90
CA GLU A 192 4.40 -12.11 16.12
C GLU A 192 3.80 -13.35 15.44
N LYS A 193 2.49 -13.34 15.22
CA LYS A 193 1.72 -14.47 14.66
C LYS A 193 2.00 -14.64 13.16
N VAL A 194 2.10 -15.89 12.72
CA VAL A 194 2.12 -16.27 11.30
C VAL A 194 1.01 -17.29 11.06
N THR A 195 0.06 -16.95 10.20
CA THR A 195 -1.03 -17.85 9.79
C THR A 195 -0.95 -18.13 8.31
N LEU A 196 -1.09 -19.40 7.93
CA LEU A 196 -1.07 -19.84 6.55
C LEU A 196 -2.26 -20.75 6.29
N THR A 197 -3.08 -20.39 5.30
CA THR A 197 -4.16 -21.22 4.79
C THR A 197 -3.79 -21.67 3.38
N VAL A 198 -3.70 -22.98 3.17
CA VAL A 198 -3.35 -23.59 1.86
C VAL A 198 -4.47 -24.52 1.41
N GLN A 199 -5.20 -24.10 0.37
CA GLN A 199 -6.17 -24.96 -0.33
C GLN A 199 -5.45 -25.91 -1.28
N GLU A 200 -4.52 -25.39 -2.08
CA GLU A 200 -3.62 -26.12 -2.96
C GLU A 200 -2.22 -25.48 -2.90
N PRO A 201 -1.13 -26.26 -3.00
CA PRO A 201 0.21 -25.70 -3.07
C PRO A 201 0.37 -24.79 -4.28
N VAL A 202 1.02 -23.64 -4.09
CA VAL A 202 1.26 -22.66 -5.16
C VAL A 202 2.74 -22.32 -5.18
N THR A 203 3.33 -22.34 -6.36
CA THR A 203 4.66 -21.82 -6.63
C THR A 203 4.57 -20.79 -7.75
N ALA A 204 5.05 -19.58 -7.49
CA ALA A 204 5.06 -18.50 -8.46
C ALA A 204 6.31 -17.63 -8.32
N THR A 205 6.74 -17.06 -9.43
CA THR A 205 7.99 -16.29 -9.53
C THR A 205 7.67 -14.82 -9.76
N PHE A 206 8.38 -13.92 -9.10
CA PHE A 206 8.15 -12.48 -9.16
C PHE A 206 9.45 -11.68 -9.29
N ALA A 207 9.35 -10.47 -9.82
CA ALA A 207 10.46 -9.52 -9.79
C ALA A 207 10.59 -8.92 -8.38
N LEU A 208 11.67 -9.26 -7.67
CA LEU A 208 11.87 -8.94 -6.26
C LEU A 208 11.91 -7.43 -5.98
N ARG A 209 12.34 -6.62 -6.96
CA ARG A 209 12.32 -5.15 -6.85
C ARG A 209 10.95 -4.59 -6.46
N TYR A 210 9.85 -5.19 -6.93
CA TYR A 210 8.51 -4.75 -6.59
C TYR A 210 8.14 -5.11 -5.15
N LEU A 211 8.46 -6.32 -4.69
CA LEU A 211 8.18 -6.71 -3.31
C LEU A 211 8.97 -5.86 -2.31
N VAL A 212 10.20 -5.48 -2.65
CA VAL A 212 10.98 -4.51 -1.86
C VAL A 212 10.28 -3.16 -1.77
N ASN A 213 9.65 -2.69 -2.86
CA ASN A 213 8.86 -1.47 -2.85
C ASN A 213 7.57 -1.63 -2.03
N PHE A 214 6.81 -2.71 -2.22
CA PHE A 214 5.57 -2.95 -1.47
C PHE A 214 5.83 -3.08 0.03
N ALA A 215 6.95 -3.69 0.41
CA ALA A 215 7.35 -3.82 1.81
C ALA A 215 7.67 -2.49 2.52
N LYS A 216 7.78 -1.37 1.79
CA LYS A 216 7.86 -0.03 2.40
C LYS A 216 6.56 0.37 3.11
N ALA A 217 5.44 -0.29 2.81
CA ALA A 217 4.16 -0.13 3.50
C ALA A 217 4.12 -0.76 4.91
N ALA A 218 5.16 -1.48 5.34
CA ALA A 218 5.21 -2.12 6.66
C ALA A 218 4.85 -1.20 7.86
N PRO A 219 5.16 0.11 7.87
CA PRO A 219 4.75 1.00 8.96
C PRO A 219 3.24 1.31 9.04
N LEU A 220 2.43 0.89 8.04
CA LEU A 220 0.97 1.07 8.03
C LEU A 220 0.24 0.10 8.96
N CYS A 221 0.74 -1.13 9.07
CA CYS A 221 0.18 -2.16 9.94
C CYS A 221 1.26 -3.14 10.35
N SER A 222 1.17 -3.67 11.57
CA SER A 222 2.08 -4.68 12.09
C SER A 222 2.01 -6.01 11.33
N THR A 223 0.95 -6.24 10.55
CA THR A 223 0.75 -7.44 9.73
C THR A 223 0.64 -7.12 8.25
N VAL A 224 1.12 -8.04 7.42
CA VAL A 224 0.88 -8.07 5.97
C VAL A 224 0.13 -9.34 5.62
N GLU A 225 -0.77 -9.26 4.66
CA GLU A 225 -1.46 -10.41 4.07
C GLU A 225 -0.96 -10.62 2.63
N LEU A 226 -0.64 -11.87 2.29
CA LEU A 226 -0.25 -12.30 0.95
C LEU A 226 -1.29 -13.25 0.38
N GLY A 227 -1.78 -12.95 -0.82
CA GLY A 227 -2.65 -13.84 -1.59
C GLY A 227 -1.91 -14.42 -2.79
N LEU A 228 -1.80 -15.75 -2.86
CA LEU A 228 -1.23 -16.46 -4.01
C LEU A 228 -2.25 -17.39 -4.66
N GLY A 229 -2.26 -17.42 -5.98
CA GLY A 229 -3.05 -18.34 -6.79
C GLY A 229 -2.28 -18.70 -8.07
N PRO A 230 -2.59 -19.84 -8.70
CA PRO A 230 -2.07 -20.16 -10.02
C PRO A 230 -2.57 -19.11 -11.02
N ASP A 231 -1.68 -18.60 -11.85
CA ASP A 231 -1.98 -17.65 -12.94
C ASP A 231 -2.69 -16.35 -12.48
N ALA A 232 -2.63 -16.04 -11.18
CA ALA A 232 -3.17 -14.83 -10.59
C ALA A 232 -2.04 -13.88 -10.15
N PRO A 233 -2.23 -12.55 -10.23
CA PRO A 233 -1.32 -11.61 -9.60
C PRO A 233 -1.17 -11.89 -8.10
N LEU A 234 0.05 -11.79 -7.58
CA LEU A 234 0.27 -11.78 -6.13
C LEU A 234 -0.42 -10.56 -5.54
N MET A 235 -1.25 -10.76 -4.52
CA MET A 235 -1.74 -9.66 -3.68
C MET A 235 -0.86 -9.51 -2.45
N VAL A 236 -0.52 -8.26 -2.14
CA VAL A 236 0.14 -7.85 -0.91
C VAL A 236 -0.71 -6.76 -0.26
N LYS A 237 -1.30 -7.04 0.89
CA LYS A 237 -2.24 -6.14 1.56
C LYS A 237 -1.74 -5.73 2.94
N TYR A 238 -1.86 -4.44 3.21
CA TYR A 238 -1.68 -3.82 4.52
C TYR A 238 -2.98 -3.12 4.89
N ASP A 239 -3.56 -3.43 6.04
CA ASP A 239 -4.66 -2.62 6.57
C ASP A 239 -4.12 -1.26 7.05
N LEU A 240 -5.00 -0.26 7.22
CA LEU A 240 -4.61 1.07 7.71
C LEU A 240 -4.86 1.15 9.21
N ASP A 241 -3.91 0.66 10.01
CA ASP A 241 -4.04 0.39 11.44
C ASP A 241 -5.04 -0.75 11.73
N VAL A 242 -6.33 -0.52 11.42
CA VAL A 242 -7.41 -1.50 11.48
C VAL A 242 -8.13 -1.62 10.12
N ALA A 243 -8.66 -2.80 9.82
CA ALA A 243 -9.32 -3.09 8.53
C ALA A 243 -10.53 -2.16 8.23
N GLU A 244 -11.17 -1.66 9.28
CA GLU A 244 -12.31 -0.74 9.19
C GLU A 244 -11.93 0.63 8.62
N ASN A 245 -10.67 1.07 8.77
CA ASN A 245 -10.20 2.34 8.20
C ASN A 245 -9.86 2.21 6.71
N GLY A 246 -9.75 0.97 6.21
CA GLY A 246 -9.38 0.66 4.85
C GLY A 246 -8.04 -0.04 4.73
N HIS A 247 -7.41 0.03 3.56
CA HIS A 247 -6.24 -0.76 3.22
C HIS A 247 -5.39 -0.12 2.12
N MET A 248 -4.13 -0.55 2.05
CA MET A 248 -3.25 -0.40 0.92
C MET A 248 -2.93 -1.79 0.36
N GLN A 249 -3.32 -2.02 -0.88
CA GLN A 249 -3.16 -3.27 -1.61
C GLN A 249 -2.25 -3.06 -2.81
N PHE A 250 -1.39 -4.04 -3.04
CA PHE A 250 -0.56 -4.11 -4.22
C PHE A 250 -0.85 -5.42 -4.95
N TYR A 251 -0.87 -5.35 -6.28
CA TYR A 251 -0.97 -6.53 -7.14
C TYR A 251 0.28 -6.59 -8.02
N LEU A 252 0.85 -7.78 -8.19
CA LEU A 252 2.02 -7.99 -9.02
C LEU A 252 1.85 -9.21 -9.90
N ALA A 253 1.93 -9.01 -11.22
CA ALA A 253 1.87 -10.12 -12.16
C ALA A 253 3.07 -11.06 -11.95
N PRO A 254 2.84 -12.39 -11.98
CA PRO A 254 3.94 -13.35 -11.95
C PRO A 254 4.81 -13.22 -13.20
N LYS A 255 6.09 -13.58 -13.07
CA LYS A 255 6.92 -13.87 -14.22
C LYS A 255 6.43 -15.18 -14.83
N ILE A 256 6.09 -15.13 -16.11
CA ILE A 256 5.82 -16.32 -16.91
C ILE A 256 7.19 -16.81 -17.37
N ASP A 257 7.57 -18.03 -16.97
CA ASP A 257 8.73 -18.69 -17.55
C ASP A 257 8.39 -19.04 -19.01
N GLU A 258 9.27 -18.72 -19.96
CA GLU A 258 9.15 -19.16 -21.37
C GLU A 258 9.25 -20.69 -21.50
#